data_AF-A0A345Y6Q6-F1
#
_entry.id   AF-A0A345Y6Q6-F1
#
_cell.length_a   1.000
_cell.length_b   1.000
_cell.length_c   1.000
_cell.angle_alpha   90.00
_cell.angle_beta   90.00
_cell.angle_gamma   90.00
#
_symmetry.space_group_name_H-M   'P 1'
#
loop_
_entity.id
_entity.type
_entity.pdbx_description
1 polymer ?
#
loop_
_entity_poly.entity_id
_entity_poly.type
_entity_poly.pdbx_seq_one_letter_code
_entity_poly.pdbx_strand_id
1 'polypeptide(L)'
;MVTLIFLLASLVVLWQALTVVNTMSRCTTFKVRLAYCALAAGAFGNVCSLLAGIAPSLADAAFVLGACGVMLANQRNACDIPPRGQTPPRRSPPPTVTN
;
A
#
# COMPACT_ATOMS: atom_id res chain seq x y z
N MET A 1 -26.17 7.05 6.04
CA MET A 1 -25.34 5.95 6.59
C MET A 1 -24.34 5.41 5.59
N VAL A 2 -24.75 5.09 4.36
CA VAL A 2 -23.85 4.55 3.31
C VAL A 2 -22.66 5.47 3.00
N THR A 3 -22.89 6.77 2.84
CA THR A 3 -21.84 7.77 2.58
C THR A 3 -20.74 7.78 3.65
N LEU A 4 -21.09 7.61 4.93
CA LEU A 4 -20.14 7.54 6.04
C LEU A 4 -19.25 6.30 5.94
N ILE A 5 -19.80 5.16 5.52
CA ILE A 5 -19.05 3.92 5.34
C ILE A 5 -18.02 4.09 4.21
N PHE A 6 -18.43 4.69 3.09
CA PHE A 6 -17.53 4.99 1.96
C PHE A 6 -16.42 5.97 2.32
N LEU A 7 -16.75 6.97 3.14
CA LEU A 7 -15.82 7.98 3.60
C LEU A 7 -14.76 7.36 4.51
N LEU A 8 -15.18 6.53 5.48
CA LEU A 8 -14.26 5.78 6.34
C LEU A 8 -13.39 4.81 5.55
N ALA A 9 -13.98 4.06 4.62
CA ALA A 9 -13.23 3.12 3.79
C ALA A 9 -12.17 3.82 2.92
N SER A 10 -12.52 4.97 2.33
CA SER A 10 -11.59 5.76 1.51
C SER A 10 -10.48 6.37 2.36
N LEU A 11 -10.78 6.81 3.59
CA LEU A 11 -9.76 7.26 4.55
C LEU A 11 -8.78 6.15 4.93
N VAL A 12 -9.26 4.93 5.17
CA VAL A 12 -8.41 3.77 5.47
C VAL A 12 -7.49 3.45 4.30
N VAL A 13 -8.02 3.43 3.08
CA VAL A 13 -7.22 3.22 1.86
C VAL A 13 -6.19 4.34 1.69
N LEU A 14 -6.57 5.59 1.90
CA LEU A 14 -5.64 6.72 1.79
C LEU A 14 -4.50 6.61 2.80
N TRP A 15 -4.82 6.32 4.06
CA TRP A 15 -3.84 6.17 5.13
C TRP A 15 -2.86 5.02 4.87
N GLN A 16 -3.38 3.87 4.47
CA GLN A 16 -2.57 2.69 4.14
C GLN A 16 -1.67 2.97 2.93
N ALA A 17 -2.20 3.58 1.88
CA ALA A 17 -1.42 3.91 0.69
C ALA A 17 -0.27 4.86 1.02
N LEU A 18 -0.51 5.92 1.81
CA LEU A 18 0.52 6.86 2.27
C LEU A 18 1.56 6.17 3.16
N THR A 19 1.13 5.31 4.08
CA THR A 19 2.04 4.56 4.95
C THR A 19 2.96 3.65 4.13
N VAL A 20 2.42 2.96 3.12
CA VAL A 20 3.21 2.12 2.21
C VAL A 20 4.19 2.96 1.38
N VAL A 21 3.76 4.10 0.83
CA VAL A 21 4.65 5.00 0.06
C VAL A 21 5.79 5.54 0.92
N ASN A 22 5.53 5.87 2.18
CA ASN A 22 6.53 6.36 3.12
C ASN A 22 7.47 5.27 3.64
N THR A 23 7.01 4.02 3.73
CA THR A 23 7.84 2.86 4.15
C THR A 23 8.60 2.21 2.98
N MET A 24 8.24 2.51 1.73
CA MET A 24 8.94 2.03 0.54
C MET A 24 10.37 2.58 0.47
N SER A 25 11.36 1.67 0.53
CA SER A 25 12.75 2.04 0.21
C SER A 25 12.98 2.26 -1.28
N ARG A 26 14.14 2.87 -1.57
CA ARG A 26 14.65 3.16 -2.91
C ARG A 26 14.76 1.95 -3.86
N CYS A 27 14.66 0.72 -3.36
CA CYS A 27 14.68 -0.50 -4.18
C CYS A 27 13.31 -0.89 -4.76
N THR A 28 12.23 -0.20 -4.40
CA THR A 28 10.89 -0.55 -4.91
C THR A 28 10.75 -0.12 -6.36
N THR A 29 10.25 -1.00 -7.23
CA THR A 29 10.07 -0.72 -8.65
C THR A 29 9.18 0.52 -8.84
N PHE A 30 9.59 1.44 -9.71
CA PHE A 30 8.87 2.70 -9.98
C PHE A 30 7.37 2.49 -10.23
N LYS A 31 7.01 1.40 -10.94
CA LYS A 31 5.62 1.01 -11.22
C LYS A 31 4.77 0.83 -9.96
N VAL A 32 5.32 0.18 -8.92
CA VAL A 32 4.59 -0.07 -7.67
C VAL A 32 4.39 1.24 -6.92
N ARG A 33 5.43 2.09 -6.89
CA ARG A 33 5.34 3.40 -6.24
C ARG A 33 4.32 4.32 -6.92
N LEU A 34 4.30 4.34 -8.25
CA LEU A 34 3.30 5.06 -9.05
C LEU A 34 1.88 4.55 -8.76
N ALA A 35 1.69 3.22 -8.68
CA ALA A 35 0.38 2.64 -8.39
C ALA A 35 -0.16 3.06 -7.03
N TYR A 36 0.67 3.08 -5.98
CA TYR A 36 0.24 3.56 -4.67
C TYR A 36 -0.01 5.06 -4.61
N CYS A 37 0.77 5.88 -5.33
CA CYS A 37 0.47 7.30 -5.46
C CYS A 37 -0.87 7.53 -6.17
N ALA A 38 -1.18 6.76 -7.22
CA ALA A 38 -2.46 6.82 -7.92
C ALA A 38 -3.63 6.39 -7.01
N LEU A 39 -3.43 5.34 -6.20
CA LEU A 39 -4.42 4.91 -5.19
C LEU A 39 -4.66 5.99 -4.14
N ALA A 40 -3.60 6.64 -3.63
CA ALA A 40 -3.73 7.74 -2.69
C ALA A 40 -4.48 8.93 -3.32
N ALA A 41 -4.16 9.31 -4.56
CA ALA A 41 -4.86 10.38 -5.27
C ALA A 41 -6.35 10.06 -5.50
N GLY A 42 -6.66 8.84 -5.93
CA GLY A 42 -8.05 8.40 -6.13
C GLY A 42 -8.85 8.36 -4.84
N ALA A 43 -8.26 7.85 -3.75
CA ALA A 43 -8.90 7.80 -2.45
C ALA A 43 -9.16 9.22 -1.89
N PHE A 44 -8.20 10.13 -2.06
CA PHE A 44 -8.38 11.53 -1.69
C PHE A 44 -9.51 12.20 -2.48
N GLY A 45 -9.55 12.01 -3.81
CA GLY A 45 -10.63 12.52 -4.66
C GLY A 45 -12.01 11.99 -4.26
N ASN A 46 -12.09 10.71 -3.88
CA ASN A 46 -13.33 10.11 -3.39
C ASN A 46 -13.77 10.71 -2.04
N VAL A 47 -12.84 10.90 -1.09
CA VAL A 47 -13.10 11.60 0.17
C VAL A 47 -13.64 13.02 -0.10
N CYS A 48 -12.98 13.80 -0.95
CA CYS A 48 -13.43 15.15 -1.31
C CYS A 48 -14.83 15.15 -1.94
N SER A 49 -15.13 14.20 -2.82
CA SER A 49 -16.45 14.09 -3.46
C SER A 49 -17.55 13.78 -2.45
N LEU A 50 -17.29 12.86 -1.52
CA LEU A 50 -18.24 12.51 -0.45
C LEU A 50 -18.45 13.68 0.52
N LEU A 51 -17.38 14.43 0.84
CA LEU A 51 -17.49 15.66 1.66
C LEU A 51 -18.28 16.76 0.95
N ALA A 52 -18.20 16.84 -0.37
CA ALA A 52 -18.99 17.77 -1.18
C ALA A 52 -20.48 17.38 -1.27
N GLY A 53 -20.89 16.28 -0.64
CA GLY A 53 -22.27 15.80 -0.64
C GLY A 53 -22.65 15.00 -1.89
N ILE A 54 -21.68 14.62 -2.72
CA ILE A 54 -21.93 13.77 -3.88
C ILE A 54 -22.26 12.36 -3.39
N ALA A 55 -23.35 11.79 -3.90
CA ALA A 55 -23.78 10.45 -3.53
C ALA A 55 -22.76 9.39 -4.01
N PRO A 56 -22.43 8.39 -3.18
CA PRO A 56 -21.50 7.34 -3.56
C PRO A 56 -22.06 6.55 -4.75
N SER A 57 -21.22 6.37 -5.76
CA SER A 57 -21.54 5.65 -6.99
C SER A 57 -21.01 4.21 -6.95
N LEU A 58 -21.47 3.39 -7.91
CA LEU A 58 -20.94 2.04 -8.09
C LEU A 58 -19.43 2.06 -8.42
N ALA A 59 -18.95 3.13 -9.05
CA ALA A 59 -17.53 3.32 -9.35
C ALA A 59 -16.71 3.51 -8.07
N ASP A 60 -17.24 4.21 -7.07
CA ASP A 60 -16.58 4.38 -5.77
C ASP A 60 -16.48 3.04 -5.02
N ALA A 61 -17.52 2.20 -5.13
CA ALA A 61 -17.51 0.84 -4.60
C ALA A 61 -16.44 -0.04 -5.27
N ALA A 62 -16.38 -0.01 -6.60
CA ALA A 62 -15.37 -0.73 -7.36
C ALA A 62 -13.95 -0.24 -7.03
N PHE A 63 -13.75 1.07 -6.87
CA PHE A 63 -12.47 1.65 -6.49
C PHE A 63 -12.03 1.18 -5.11
N VAL A 64 -12.90 1.29 -4.09
CA VAL A 64 -12.57 0.87 -2.72
C VAL A 64 -12.27 -0.63 -2.65
N LEU A 65 -13.08 -1.46 -3.31
CA LEU A 65 -12.85 -2.92 -3.38
C LEU A 65 -11.54 -3.25 -4.10
N GLY A 66 -11.26 -2.59 -5.23
CA GLY A 66 -10.02 -2.76 -5.98
C GLY A 66 -8.80 -2.34 -5.17
N ALA A 67 -8.87 -1.21 -4.47
CA ALA A 67 -7.79 -0.73 -3.61
C ALA A 67 -7.51 -1.70 -2.45
N CYS A 68 -8.56 -2.22 -1.80
CA CYS A 68 -8.42 -3.29 -0.80
C CYS A 68 -7.76 -4.54 -1.39
N GLY A 69 -8.16 -4.97 -2.60
CA GLY A 69 -7.57 -6.11 -3.29
C GLY A 69 -6.07 -5.93 -3.57
N VAL A 70 -5.67 -4.75 -4.07
CA VAL A 70 -4.25 -4.43 -4.30
C VAL A 70 -3.45 -4.40 -3.00
N MET A 71 -4.03 -3.90 -1.92
CA MET A 71 -3.38 -3.91 -0.61
C MET A 71 -3.20 -5.34 -0.08
N LEU A 72 -4.23 -6.18 -0.16
CA LEU A 72 -4.16 -7.58 0.24
C LEU A 72 -3.15 -8.37 -0.59
N ALA A 73 -3.12 -8.16 -1.91
CA ALA A 73 -2.14 -8.78 -2.80
C ALA A 73 -0.71 -8.36 -2.45
N ASN A 74 -0.49 -7.09 -2.13
CA ASN A 74 0.83 -6.62 -1.72
C ASN A 74 1.23 -7.06 -0.31
N GLN A 75 0.28 -7.25 0.63
CA GLN A 75 0.62 -7.85 1.93
C GLN A 75 1.09 -9.29 1.79
N ARG A 76 0.45 -10.06 0.90
CA ARG A 76 0.92 -11.43 0.58
C ARG A 76 2.33 -11.43 0.01
N ASN A 77 2.65 -10.49 -0.87
CA ASN A 77 4.00 -10.35 -1.43
C ASN A 77 5.00 -9.75 -0.43
N ALA A 78 4.54 -8.95 0.55
CA ALA A 78 5.38 -8.41 1.61
C ALA A 78 5.71 -9.44 2.68
N CYS A 79 4.92 -10.51 2.85
CA CYS A 79 5.31 -11.67 3.65
C CYS A 79 6.53 -12.41 3.06
N ASP A 80 6.79 -12.27 1.75
CA ASP A 80 8.01 -12.79 1.10
C ASP A 80 9.20 -11.81 1.14
N ILE A 81 9.00 -10.57 1.60
CA ILE A 81 10.07 -9.60 1.77
C ILE A 81 10.34 -9.46 3.26
N PRO A 82 11.47 -10.00 3.78
CA PRO A 82 11.75 -9.93 5.21
C PRO A 82 11.74 -8.47 5.67
N PRO A 83 11.17 -8.19 6.86
CA PRO A 83 11.15 -6.84 7.41
C PRO A 83 12.58 -6.30 7.46
N ARG A 84 12.78 -5.07 6.93
CA ARG A 84 14.03 -4.33 7.08
C ARG A 84 14.31 -4.13 8.57
N GLY A 85 15.14 -5.01 9.10
CA GLY A 85 15.43 -5.16 10.52
C GLY A 85 16.22 -6.44 10.82
N GLN A 86 16.14 -7.45 9.95
CA GLN A 86 17.11 -8.54 9.97
C GLN A 86 18.25 -8.23 9.00
N THR A 87 19.37 -7.77 9.56
CA THR A 87 20.70 -8.01 9.01
C THR A 87 20.73 -9.46 8.52
N PRO A 88 21.12 -9.77 7.27
CA PRO A 88 21.40 -11.15 6.89
C PRO A 88 22.43 -11.69 7.90
N PRO A 89 22.32 -12.94 8.38
CA PRO A 89 23.37 -13.51 9.20
C PRO A 89 24.66 -13.39 8.41
N ARG A 90 25.60 -12.63 8.98
CA ARG A 90 26.94 -12.40 8.45
C ARG A 90 27.49 -13.78 8.11
N ARG A 91 27.54 -14.15 6.83
CA ARG A 91 28.25 -15.36 6.39
C ARG A 91 29.64 -15.23 6.99
N SER A 92 29.94 -16.08 7.97
CA SER A 92 31.28 -16.23 8.50
C SER A 92 32.23 -16.44 7.31
N PRO A 93 33.41 -15.80 7.29
CA PRO A 93 34.37 -16.05 6.23
C PRO A 93 34.70 -17.56 6.19
N PRO A 94 34.95 -18.12 4.98
CA PRO A 94 35.33 -19.52 4.86
C PRO A 94 36.60 -19.80 5.69
N PRO A 95 36.74 -20.99 6.30
CA PRO A 95 37.97 -21.34 6.99
C PRO A 95 39.11 -21.34 5.98
N THR A 96 40.14 -20.55 6.25
CA THR A 96 41.41 -20.57 5.52
C THR A 96 42.02 -21.96 5.71
N VAL A 97 41.94 -22.81 4.68
CA VAL A 97 42.70 -24.06 4.64
C VAL A 97 44.13 -23.68 4.24
N THR A 98 45.02 -23.59 5.23
CA THR A 98 46.47 -23.60 5.02
C THR A 98 46.90 -25.05 4.79
N ASN A 99 47.32 -25.34 3.56
CA ASN A 99 48.20 -26.48 3.24
C ASN A 99 49.44 -25.92 2.55
#